data_AF-B6B3U6-F1
#
_entry.id   AF-B6B3U6-F1
#
_cell.length_a   1.000
_cell.length_b   1.000
_cell.length_c   1.000
_cell.angle_alpha   90.00
_cell.angle_beta   90.00
_cell.angle_gamma   90.00
#
_symmetry.space_group_name_H-M   'P 1'
#
loop_
_entity.id
_entity.type
_entity.pdbx_description
1 polymer ?
#
loop_
_entity_poly.entity_id
_entity_poly.type
_entity_poly.pdbx_seq_one_letter_code
_entity_poly.pdbx_strand_id
1 'polypeptide(L)' 'MITEGKVIPDGSLVMGAPGKVVRQLDAAAIQGLKASALHYQDNMRHFRDALRAI' A
#
# COMPACT_ATOMS: atom_id res chain seq x y z
N MET A 1 -10.19 -9.23 6.24
CA MET A 1 -9.44 -10.39 6.78
C MET A 1 -8.86 -11.19 5.63
N ILE A 2 -7.53 -11.34 5.58
CA ILE A 2 -6.87 -12.34 4.73
C ILE A 2 -6.68 -13.59 5.60
N THR A 3 -7.23 -14.72 5.18
CA THR A 3 -7.16 -15.98 5.94
C THR A 3 -5.76 -16.58 5.88
N GLU A 4 -5.38 -17.34 6.91
CA GLU A 4 -4.12 -18.08 6.94
C GLU A 4 -4.00 -19.05 5.75
N GLY A 5 -2.77 -19.26 5.27
CA GLY A 5 -2.48 -20.12 4.11
C GLY A 5 -2.91 -19.56 2.76
N LYS A 6 -3.51 -18.36 2.70
CA LYS A 6 -3.96 -17.76 1.46
C LYS A 6 -2.79 -17.14 0.68
N VAL A 7 -2.50 -17.69 -0.51
CA VAL A 7 -1.57 -17.11 -1.48
C VAL A 7 -2.31 -16.07 -2.32
N ILE A 8 -1.81 -14.84 -2.36
CA ILE A 8 -2.32 -13.76 -3.21
C ILE A 8 -1.33 -13.57 -4.36
N PRO A 9 -1.75 -13.72 -5.63
CA PRO A 9 -0.86 -13.47 -6.76
C PRO A 9 -0.39 -12.01 -6.81
N ASP A 10 0.81 -11.79 -7.32
CA ASP A 10 1.35 -10.45 -7.57
C ASP A 10 0.37 -9.60 -8.38
N GLY A 11 0.38 -8.28 -8.12
CA GLY A 11 -0.49 -7.34 -8.82
C GLY A 11 -1.99 -7.48 -8.51
N SER A 12 -2.40 -8.29 -7.53
CA SER A 12 -3.82 -8.47 -7.20
C SER A 12 -4.40 -7.34 -6.35
N LEU A 13 -5.58 -6.84 -6.72
CA LEU A 13 -6.44 -6.07 -5.83
C LEU A 13 -7.32 -7.01 -5.01
N VAL A 14 -7.25 -6.90 -3.68
CA VAL A 14 -8.04 -7.72 -2.75
C VAL A 14 -9.02 -6.85 -1.97
N MET A 15 -10.30 -7.25 -1.94
CA MET A 15 -11.38 -6.50 -1.27
C MET A 15 -12.27 -7.42 -0.43
N GLY A 16 -12.89 -6.87 0.62
CA GLY A 16 -13.89 -7.54 1.46
C GLY A 16 -13.35 -8.26 2.71
N ALA A 17 -14.26 -8.88 3.46
CA ALA A 17 -13.97 -9.70 4.64
C ALA A 17 -14.91 -10.92 4.68
N PRO A 18 -14.42 -12.14 4.39
CA PRO A 18 -13.05 -12.50 4.03
C PRO A 18 -12.62 -11.96 2.65
N GLY A 19 -11.36 -11.52 2.54
CA GLY A 19 -10.86 -10.82 1.36
C GLY A 19 -10.79 -11.71 0.13
N LYS A 20 -11.21 -11.21 -1.04
CA LYS A 20 -11.19 -11.91 -2.34
C LYS A 20 -10.40 -11.09 -3.37
N VAL A 21 -9.66 -11.77 -4.25
CA VAL A 21 -9.02 -11.11 -5.41
C VAL A 21 -10.15 -10.70 -6.36
N VAL A 22 -10.26 -9.40 -6.64
CA VAL A 22 -11.33 -8.86 -7.48
C VAL A 22 -10.87 -8.49 -8.89
N ARG A 23 -9.59 -8.16 -9.06
CA ARG A 23 -8.94 -7.87 -10.36
C ARG A 23 -7.43 -7.75 -10.22
N GLN A 24 -6.73 -7.68 -11.36
CA GLN A 24 -5.35 -7.23 -11.43
C GLN A 24 -5.26 -5.68 -11.40
N LEU A 25 -4.14 -5.19 -10.88
CA LEU A 25 -3.76 -3.79 -10.94
C LEU A 25 -3.18 -3.50 -12.32
N ASP A 26 -3.61 -2.38 -12.91
CA ASP A 26 -2.98 -1.87 -14.12
C ASP A 26 -1.66 -1.17 -13.79
N ALA A 27 -0.92 -0.80 -14.83
CA ALA A 27 0.36 -0.12 -14.69
C ALA A 27 0.23 1.20 -13.90
N ALA A 28 -0.86 1.95 -14.10
CA ALA A 28 -1.08 3.23 -13.42
C ALA A 28 -1.25 3.03 -11.91
N ALA A 29 -2.04 2.04 -11.49
CA ALA A 29 -2.23 1.70 -10.09
C ALA A 29 -0.93 1.23 -9.43
N ILE A 30 -0.12 0.41 -10.12
CA ILE A 30 1.20 -0.02 -9.63
C ILE A 30 2.13 1.19 -9.44
N GLN A 31 2.15 2.14 -10.38
CA GLN A 31 2.94 3.37 -10.23
C GLN A 31 2.42 4.24 -9.09
N GLY A 32 1.11 4.33 -8.91
CA GLY A 32 0.50 5.01 -7.76
C GLY A 32 0.95 4.43 -6.42
N LEU A 33 1.07 3.11 -6.29
CA LEU A 33 1.59 2.46 -5.09
C LEU A 33 3.06 2.84 -4.82
N LYS A 34 3.90 2.86 -5.86
CA LYS A 34 5.31 3.29 -5.74
C LYS A 34 5.42 4.76 -5.33
N ALA A 35 4.61 5.64 -5.93
CA ALA A 35 4.58 7.06 -5.60
C ALA A 35 4.12 7.28 -4.14
N SER A 36 3.11 6.53 -3.68
CA SER A 36 2.67 6.56 -2.27
C SER A 36 3.80 6.18 -1.32
N ALA A 37 4.56 5.12 -1.63
CA ALA A 37 5.72 4.72 -0.83
C ALA A 37 6.80 5.81 -0.77
N LEU A 38 7.10 6.46 -1.90
CA LEU A 38 8.03 7.59 -1.95
C LEU A 38 7.54 8.77 -1.10
N HIS A 39 6.25 9.09 -1.18
CA HIS A 39 5.66 10.16 -0.39
C HIS A 39 5.77 9.90 1.13
N TYR A 40 5.52 8.68 1.58
CA TYR A 40 5.77 8.31 2.98
C TYR A 40 7.25 8.44 3.37
N GLN A 41 8.17 8.13 2.45
CA GLN A 41 9.60 8.32 2.69
C GLN A 41 9.99 9.81 2.80
N ASP A 42 9.40 10.67 1.98
CA ASP A 42 9.61 12.12 2.05
C ASP A 42 9.05 12.68 3.36
N ASN A 43 7.83 12.28 3.73
CA ASN A 43 7.19 12.73 4.96
C ASN A 43 7.99 12.30 6.19
N MET A 44 8.54 11.08 6.25
CA MET A 44 9.37 10.70 7.41
C MET A 44 10.60 11.58 7.54
N ARG A 45 11.24 11.98 6.44
CA ARG A 45 12.41 12.89 6.47
C ARG A 45 11.98 14.26 6.97
N HIS A 46 10.86 14.76 6.47
CA HIS A 46 10.31 16.04 6.91
C HIS A 46 10.00 16.03 8.41
N PHE A 47 9.24 15.03 8.90
CA PHE A 47 8.86 14.95 10.32
C PHE A 47 10.05 14.67 11.24
N ARG A 48 11.06 13.92 10.79
CA ARG A 48 12.32 13.76 11.54
C ARG A 48 12.95 15.12 11.86
N ASP A 49 12.94 16.03 10.89
CA ASP A 49 13.63 17.32 11.01
C ASP A 49 12.74 18.42 11.61
N ALA A 50 11.43 18.35 11.38
CA ALA A 50 10.49 19.44 11.66
C ALA A 50 9.53 19.19 12.83
N LEU A 51 9.34 17.95 13.30
CA LEU A 51 8.38 17.66 14.37
C LEU A 51 8.89 18.19 15.72
N ARG A 52 8.04 18.91 16.45
CA ARG A 52 8.35 19.45 17.78
C ARG A 52 7.21 19.13 18.74
N ALA A 53 7.58 18.89 20.00
CA ALA A 53 6.61 18.80 21.09
C ALA A 53 5.92 20.16 21.26
N ILE A 54 4.63 20.11 21.61
CA ILE A 54 3.81 21.27 21.95
C ILE A 54 4.07 21.63 23.41
#